data_AF-A0A927F7X3-F1
#
_entry.id   AF-A0A927F7X3-F1
#
_cell.length_a   1.000
_cell.length_b   1.000
_cell.length_c   1.000
_cell.angle_alpha   90.00
_cell.angle_beta   90.00
_cell.angle_gamma   90.00
#
_symmetry.space_group_name_H-M   'P 1'
#
loop_
_entity.id
_entity.type
_entity.pdbx_description
1 polymer ?
#
loop_
_entity_poly.entity_id
_entity_poly.type
_entity_poly.pdbx_seq_one_letter_code
_entity_poly.pdbx_strand_id
1 'polypeptide(L)'
;MKNPLRILYRRVTWTSLRSLGESKAVKSSVFWFLVTPIAAKLVFALKNDVLPHTNYSEWANALVLPFPWWVLYFASLFFAIGRLSFMSKCPKVIRDYASYRDFREAGVASFQLTEWYMDIVENDPLTKNDQDRFTNGHNVYLNLWVERCFGEPLEELIDRDTLENGEFSMISYAIWELNIPEKRIGDAFHMVTTESDKLHQGWAKFTFICFGLGLLAILLLIIRNLWYVLQTIN
;
A
#
# COMPACT_ATOMS: atom_id res chain seq x y z
N MET A 1 -6.33 -32.26 3.64
CA MET A 1 -5.06 -31.95 4.35
C MET A 1 -4.67 -30.51 4.07
N LYS A 2 -4.62 -29.64 5.09
CA LYS A 2 -4.24 -28.22 4.95
C LYS A 2 -2.74 -28.14 4.69
N ASN A 3 -2.35 -27.64 3.53
CA ASN A 3 -0.96 -27.51 3.09
C ASN A 3 -0.20 -26.55 4.03
N PRO A 4 0.78 -27.02 4.85
CA PRO A 4 1.48 -26.19 5.84
C PRO A 4 2.33 -25.08 5.20
N LEU A 5 2.62 -25.18 3.90
CA LEU A 5 3.32 -24.13 3.14
C LEU A 5 2.47 -22.87 2.92
N ARG A 6 1.14 -22.92 3.14
CA ARG A 6 0.24 -21.76 3.01
C ARG A 6 0.30 -20.80 4.22
N ILE A 7 0.95 -21.21 5.32
CA ILE A 7 0.96 -20.46 6.59
C ILE A 7 2.13 -19.47 6.67
N LEU A 8 3.21 -19.70 5.91
CA LEU A 8 4.41 -18.84 5.91
C LEU A 8 4.49 -17.88 4.71
N TYR A 9 3.75 -18.10 3.62
CA TYR A 9 3.71 -17.19 2.47
C TYR A 9 2.82 -15.94 2.70
N ARG A 10 2.28 -15.77 3.91
CA ARG A 10 1.12 -14.91 4.24
C ARG A 10 1.43 -13.84 5.28
N ARG A 11 2.36 -12.90 5.05
CA ARG A 11 2.63 -11.85 6.06
C ARG A 11 2.84 -10.40 5.57
N VAL A 12 2.81 -10.13 4.26
CA VAL A 12 2.78 -8.75 3.77
C VAL A 12 1.41 -8.49 3.15
N THR A 13 0.60 -7.69 3.84
CA THR A 13 -0.71 -7.26 3.37
C THR A 13 -0.67 -5.76 3.09
N TRP A 14 -1.50 -5.28 2.16
CA TRP A 14 -1.64 -3.85 1.93
C TRP A 14 -2.16 -3.15 3.18
N THR A 15 -3.04 -3.80 3.94
CA THR A 15 -3.54 -3.30 5.22
C THR A 15 -2.40 -3.04 6.22
N SER A 16 -1.40 -3.92 6.33
CA SER A 16 -0.26 -3.69 7.23
C SER A 16 0.66 -2.59 6.68
N LEU A 17 0.87 -2.56 5.36
CA LEU A 17 1.67 -1.52 4.69
C LEU A 17 1.06 -0.13 4.77
N ARG A 18 -0.27 -0.02 4.83
CA ARG A 18 -0.97 1.27 4.97
C ARG A 18 -0.46 2.03 6.19
N SER A 19 -0.30 1.35 7.32
CA SER A 19 0.19 1.99 8.56
C SER A 19 1.56 2.65 8.38
N LEU A 20 2.44 2.03 7.58
CA LEU A 20 3.76 2.56 7.25
C LEU A 20 3.68 3.66 6.20
N GLY A 21 2.99 3.42 5.09
CA GLY A 21 2.85 4.35 3.97
C GLY A 21 2.14 5.66 4.33
N GLU A 22 1.16 5.58 5.23
CA GLU A 22 0.40 6.73 5.70
C GLU A 22 1.02 7.44 6.91
N SER A 23 2.13 6.91 7.45
CA SER A 23 2.84 7.53 8.57
C SER A 23 3.39 8.92 8.20
N LYS A 24 3.39 9.83 9.17
CA LYS A 24 3.91 11.20 8.97
C LYS A 24 5.38 11.20 8.53
N ALA A 25 6.17 10.26 9.05
CA ALA A 25 7.58 10.11 8.70
C ALA A 25 7.78 9.77 7.21
N VAL A 26 7.04 8.78 6.70
CA VAL A 26 7.11 8.37 5.28
C VAL A 26 6.52 9.43 4.36
N LYS A 27 5.46 10.14 4.78
CA LYS A 27 4.95 11.28 3.99
C LYS A 27 5.96 12.42 3.90
N SER A 28 6.63 12.74 5.01
CA SER A 28 7.66 13.78 5.05
C SER A 28 8.92 13.39 4.28
N SER A 29 9.19 12.10 4.08
CA SER A 29 10.43 11.67 3.41
C SER A 29 10.51 12.12 1.95
N VAL A 30 9.37 12.29 1.26
CA VAL A 30 9.33 12.79 -0.12
C VAL A 30 9.84 14.24 -0.18
N PHE A 31 9.49 15.06 0.81
CA PHE A 31 10.03 16.40 0.95
C PHE A 31 11.54 16.35 1.22
N TRP A 32 11.98 15.48 2.12
CA TRP A 32 13.41 15.31 2.42
C TRP A 32 14.21 14.80 1.23
N PHE A 33 13.63 13.99 0.36
CA PHE A 33 14.29 13.53 -0.87
C PHE A 33 14.66 14.71 -1.79
N LEU A 34 13.82 15.73 -1.87
CA LEU A 34 14.10 16.95 -2.64
C LEU A 34 15.03 17.92 -1.91
N VAL A 35 14.86 18.08 -0.59
CA VAL A 35 15.60 19.05 0.20
C VAL A 35 17.03 18.61 0.50
N THR A 36 17.25 17.31 0.77
CA THR A 36 18.56 16.76 1.14
C THR A 36 19.68 17.13 0.16
N PRO A 37 19.55 16.96 -1.17
CA PRO A 37 20.63 17.33 -2.10
C PRO A 37 20.91 18.84 -2.13
N ILE A 38 19.89 19.69 -1.96
CA ILE A 38 20.04 21.14 -1.91
C ILE A 38 20.77 21.54 -0.62
N ALA A 39 20.33 21.00 0.52
CA ALA A 39 20.96 21.23 1.81
C ALA A 39 22.43 20.77 1.82
N ALA A 40 22.71 19.59 1.26
CA ALA A 40 24.08 19.08 1.15
C ALA A 40 24.98 20.00 0.31
N LYS A 41 24.49 20.49 -0.84
CA LYS A 41 25.22 21.45 -1.68
C LYS A 41 25.47 22.77 -0.96
N LEU A 42 24.46 23.31 -0.28
CA LEU A 42 24.58 24.57 0.47
C LEU A 42 25.63 24.46 1.59
N VAL A 43 25.58 23.37 2.37
CA VAL A 43 26.54 23.11 3.44
C VAL A 43 27.96 22.96 2.88
N PHE A 44 28.12 22.28 1.74
CA PHE A 44 29.42 22.12 1.09
C PHE A 44 29.97 23.46 0.58
N ALA A 45 29.14 24.29 -0.07
CA ALA A 45 29.53 25.62 -0.54
C ALA A 45 29.91 26.54 0.65
N LEU A 46 29.12 26.53 1.72
CA LEU A 46 29.42 27.30 2.93
C LEU A 46 30.77 26.88 3.55
N LYS A 47 31.02 25.57 3.64
CA LYS A 47 32.24 25.02 4.23
C LYS A 47 33.50 25.36 3.43
N ASN A 48 33.44 25.28 2.10
CA ASN A 48 34.63 25.35 1.26
C ASN A 48 34.88 26.73 0.65
N ASP A 49 33.83 27.48 0.33
CA ASP A 49 33.96 28.73 -0.43
C ASP A 49 33.74 29.97 0.44
N VAL A 50 32.87 29.88 1.46
CA VAL A 50 32.50 31.05 2.27
C VAL A 50 33.33 31.12 3.55
N LEU A 51 33.28 30.08 4.39
CA LEU A 51 33.91 30.11 5.71
C LEU A 51 35.44 30.26 5.69
N PRO A 52 36.20 29.62 4.77
CA PRO A 52 37.66 29.75 4.75
C PRO A 52 38.17 31.15 4.39
N HIS A 53 37.33 31.97 3.75
CA HIS A 53 37.67 33.35 3.37
C HIS A 53 37.12 34.39 4.35
N THR A 54 36.62 33.94 5.52
CA THR A 54 36.10 34.81 6.58
C THR A 54 36.83 34.57 7.90
N ASN A 55 36.62 35.45 8.89
CA ASN A 55 37.16 35.29 10.25
C ASN A 55 36.52 34.12 11.04
N TYR A 56 35.66 33.32 10.41
CA TYR A 56 34.93 32.20 11.02
C TYR A 56 35.47 30.83 10.57
N SER A 57 36.76 30.74 10.22
CA SER A 57 37.39 29.49 9.76
C SER A 57 37.23 28.32 10.74
N GLU A 58 37.17 28.59 12.05
CA GLU A 58 36.91 27.60 13.10
C GLU A 58 35.52 26.94 12.98
N TRP A 59 34.54 27.67 12.44
CA TRP A 59 33.17 27.19 12.25
C TRP A 59 33.07 26.18 11.09
N ALA A 60 34.03 26.20 10.16
CA ALA A 60 34.09 25.23 9.06
C ALA A 60 34.28 23.79 9.58
N ASN A 61 34.96 23.63 10.72
CA ASN A 61 35.13 22.34 11.39
C ASN A 61 33.89 21.93 12.19
N ALA A 62 33.15 22.89 12.75
CA ALA A 62 31.90 22.64 13.47
C ALA A 62 30.74 22.18 12.53
N LEU A 63 30.81 22.51 11.23
CA LEU A 63 29.85 22.09 10.21
C LEU A 63 30.04 20.65 9.69
N VAL A 64 30.96 19.89 10.27
CA VAL A 64 31.12 18.46 9.95
C VAL A 64 29.97 17.70 10.62
N LEU A 65 28.96 17.32 9.83
CA LEU A 65 27.92 16.45 10.34
C LEU A 65 28.50 15.07 10.70
N PRO A 66 28.02 14.44 11.79
CA PRO A 66 28.48 13.12 12.23
C PRO A 66 28.03 11.96 11.33
N PHE A 67 27.30 12.27 10.26
CA PHE A 67 26.82 11.30 9.29
C PHE A 67 27.01 11.78 7.86
N PRO A 68 27.20 10.85 6.92
CA PRO A 68 27.26 11.21 5.52
C PRO A 68 25.86 11.53 4.95
N TRP A 69 25.76 12.64 4.22
CA TRP A 69 24.54 13.09 3.56
C TRP A 69 23.90 12.06 2.63
N TRP A 70 24.69 11.18 2.02
CA TRP A 70 24.16 10.16 1.12
C TRP A 70 23.26 9.17 1.86
N VAL A 71 23.52 8.82 3.12
CA VAL A 71 22.66 7.89 3.89
C VAL A 71 21.27 8.50 4.08
N LEU A 72 21.19 9.78 4.43
CA LEU A 72 19.92 10.50 4.56
C LEU A 72 19.17 10.57 3.22
N TYR A 73 19.91 10.83 2.14
CA TYR A 73 19.35 10.83 0.78
C TYR A 73 18.77 9.46 0.41
N PHE A 74 19.53 8.37 0.56
CA PHE A 74 19.03 7.02 0.26
C PHE A 74 17.85 6.62 1.14
N ALA A 75 17.86 6.97 2.44
CA ALA A 75 16.71 6.73 3.31
C ALA A 75 15.45 7.40 2.74
N SER A 76 15.54 8.69 2.41
CA SER A 76 14.43 9.46 1.86
C SER A 76 13.97 8.95 0.48
N LEU A 77 14.90 8.52 -0.37
CA LEU A 77 14.65 7.92 -1.68
C LEU A 77 13.88 6.61 -1.54
N PHE A 78 14.31 5.69 -0.67
CA PHE A 78 13.63 4.41 -0.48
C PHE A 78 12.21 4.58 0.07
N PHE A 79 12.01 5.51 1.03
CA PHE A 79 10.67 5.84 1.48
C PHE A 79 9.83 6.48 0.38
N ALA A 80 10.41 7.35 -0.46
CA ALA A 80 9.69 7.96 -1.58
C ALA A 80 9.26 6.92 -2.63
N ILE A 81 10.16 6.00 -3.00
CA ILE A 81 9.86 4.89 -3.93
C ILE A 81 8.79 3.97 -3.34
N GLY A 82 8.95 3.56 -2.07
CA GLY A 82 7.97 2.73 -1.38
C GLY A 82 6.60 3.40 -1.32
N ARG A 83 6.55 4.70 -1.02
CA ARG A 83 5.30 5.46 -0.98
C ARG A 83 4.67 5.59 -2.36
N LEU A 84 5.46 5.86 -3.40
CA LEU A 84 4.94 5.94 -4.77
C LEU A 84 4.38 4.59 -5.23
N SER A 85 5.06 3.50 -4.91
CA SER A 85 4.58 2.14 -5.18
C SER A 85 3.29 1.84 -4.43
N PHE A 86 3.21 2.21 -3.14
CA PHE A 86 1.99 2.09 -2.35
C PHE A 86 0.83 2.88 -2.98
N MET A 87 1.02 4.16 -3.30
CA MET A 87 -0.04 5.00 -3.86
C MET A 87 -0.56 4.52 -5.21
N SER A 88 0.30 3.89 -6.03
CA SER A 88 -0.02 3.46 -7.38
C SER A 88 -0.62 2.05 -7.46
N LYS A 89 -0.31 1.17 -6.50
CA LYS A 89 -0.69 -0.26 -6.55
C LYS A 89 -1.56 -0.72 -5.39
N CYS A 90 -1.65 0.03 -4.30
CA CYS A 90 -2.56 -0.30 -3.20
C CYS A 90 -4.02 -0.10 -3.66
N PRO A 91 -4.90 -1.10 -3.49
CA PRO A 91 -6.32 -0.97 -3.82
C PRO A 91 -6.97 0.22 -3.08
N LYS A 92 -7.87 0.93 -3.78
CA LYS A 92 -8.51 2.15 -3.26
C LYS A 92 -9.18 1.93 -1.91
N VAL A 93 -9.89 0.81 -1.74
CA VAL A 93 -10.56 0.46 -0.47
C VAL A 93 -9.58 0.44 0.72
N ILE A 94 -8.39 -0.14 0.53
CA ILE A 94 -7.35 -0.27 1.57
C ILE A 94 -6.56 1.02 1.73
N ARG A 95 -6.41 1.83 0.68
CA ARG A 95 -5.69 3.10 0.75
C ARG A 95 -6.52 4.16 1.46
N ASP A 96 -7.81 4.24 1.13
CA ASP A 96 -8.65 5.39 1.47
C ASP A 96 -9.43 5.13 2.79
N TYR A 97 -9.87 3.90 3.11
CA TYR A 97 -10.74 3.61 4.27
C TYR A 97 -10.11 2.64 5.26
N ALA A 98 -9.72 3.09 6.47
CA ALA A 98 -8.95 2.22 7.39
C ALA A 98 -9.88 1.27 8.14
N SER A 99 -11.14 1.67 8.28
CA SER A 99 -12.19 0.89 8.90
C SER A 99 -13.50 1.03 8.13
N TYR A 100 -14.43 0.11 8.40
CA TYR A 100 -15.80 0.22 7.90
C TYR A 100 -16.48 1.53 8.35
N ARG A 101 -16.15 2.02 9.55
CA ARG A 101 -16.66 3.30 10.04
C ARG A 101 -16.21 4.45 9.14
N ASP A 102 -14.93 4.49 8.77
CA ASP A 102 -14.39 5.54 7.89
C ASP A 102 -15.07 5.51 6.51
N PHE A 103 -15.32 4.31 5.98
CA PHE A 103 -16.06 4.12 4.73
C PHE A 103 -17.49 4.69 4.82
N ARG A 104 -18.19 4.45 5.94
CA ARG A 104 -19.54 4.96 6.17
C ARG A 104 -19.57 6.48 6.39
N GLU A 105 -18.61 7.01 7.15
CA GLU A 105 -18.48 8.46 7.39
C GLU A 105 -18.16 9.22 6.11
N ALA A 106 -17.43 8.61 5.18
CA ALA A 106 -17.15 9.19 3.86
C ALA A 106 -18.38 9.25 2.93
N GLY A 107 -19.51 8.66 3.31
CA GLY A 107 -20.75 8.71 2.51
C GLY A 107 -20.67 7.91 1.21
N VAL A 108 -19.80 6.90 1.17
CA VAL A 108 -19.58 6.09 -0.02
C VAL A 108 -20.76 5.16 -0.26
N ALA A 109 -21.22 5.09 -1.51
CA ALA A 109 -22.32 4.23 -1.90
C ALA A 109 -21.94 2.74 -1.86
N SER A 110 -22.89 1.89 -1.49
CA SER A 110 -22.69 0.44 -1.38
C SER A 110 -22.30 -0.22 -2.71
N PHE A 111 -22.82 0.28 -3.85
CA PHE A 111 -22.47 -0.25 -5.18
C PHE A 111 -20.97 -0.14 -5.50
N GLN A 112 -20.23 0.80 -4.88
CA GLN A 112 -18.77 0.90 -5.08
C GLN A 112 -18.04 -0.32 -4.53
N LEU A 113 -18.58 -0.97 -3.49
CA LEU A 113 -18.02 -2.23 -3.00
C LEU A 113 -18.17 -3.34 -4.04
N THR A 114 -19.32 -3.38 -4.72
CA THR A 114 -19.54 -4.30 -5.84
C THR A 114 -18.56 -4.00 -6.97
N GLU A 115 -18.41 -2.73 -7.37
CA GLU A 115 -17.45 -2.32 -8.41
C GLU A 115 -16.02 -2.75 -8.09
N TRP A 116 -15.55 -2.47 -6.86
CA TRP A 116 -14.21 -2.90 -6.43
C TRP A 116 -14.08 -4.41 -6.36
N TYR A 117 -15.14 -5.13 -5.98
CA TYR A 117 -15.13 -6.59 -5.99
C TYR A 117 -15.00 -7.16 -7.40
N MET A 118 -15.74 -6.61 -8.37
CA MET A 118 -15.65 -7.04 -9.77
C MET A 118 -14.25 -6.80 -10.34
N ASP A 119 -13.64 -5.65 -10.05
CA ASP A 119 -12.26 -5.35 -10.45
C ASP A 119 -11.24 -6.36 -9.87
N ILE A 120 -11.45 -6.81 -8.62
CA ILE A 120 -10.63 -7.88 -8.02
C ILE A 120 -10.78 -9.18 -8.80
N VAL A 121 -12.03 -9.58 -9.06
CA VAL A 121 -12.37 -10.87 -9.69
C VAL A 121 -11.81 -10.93 -11.12
N GLU A 122 -11.97 -9.84 -11.89
CA GLU A 122 -11.46 -9.72 -13.26
C GLU A 122 -9.91 -9.74 -13.30
N ASN A 123 -9.25 -9.21 -12.27
CA ASN A 123 -7.80 -9.13 -12.20
C ASN A 123 -7.13 -10.27 -11.44
N ASP A 124 -7.88 -11.25 -10.93
CA ASP A 124 -7.30 -12.40 -10.21
C ASP A 124 -6.42 -13.24 -11.16
N PRO A 125 -5.13 -13.47 -10.84
CA PRO A 125 -4.26 -14.34 -11.64
C PRO A 125 -4.78 -15.79 -11.76
N LEU A 126 -5.60 -16.25 -10.80
CA LEU A 126 -6.17 -17.60 -10.81
C LEU A 126 -7.27 -17.76 -11.86
N THR A 127 -7.96 -16.68 -12.24
CA THR A 127 -8.99 -16.72 -13.27
C THR A 127 -8.35 -16.64 -14.66
N LYS A 128 -7.28 -15.86 -14.85
CA LYS A 128 -6.64 -15.62 -16.17
C LYS A 128 -5.96 -16.82 -16.87
N ASN A 129 -5.61 -17.89 -16.17
CA ASN A 129 -4.73 -18.94 -16.72
C ASN A 129 -5.45 -20.17 -17.30
N ASP A 130 -6.77 -20.28 -17.20
CA ASP A 130 -7.48 -21.49 -17.61
C ASP A 130 -8.90 -21.14 -18.09
N GLN A 131 -9.10 -21.05 -19.41
CA GLN A 131 -10.29 -20.50 -20.04
C GLN A 131 -11.56 -21.33 -19.77
N ASP A 132 -11.44 -22.64 -19.53
CA ASP A 132 -12.55 -23.52 -19.14
C ASP A 132 -12.85 -23.47 -17.62
N ARG A 133 -11.88 -23.04 -16.80
CA ARG A 133 -12.12 -22.66 -15.40
C ARG A 133 -12.56 -21.20 -15.25
N PHE A 134 -12.51 -20.41 -16.32
CA PHE A 134 -12.80 -18.98 -16.30
C PHE A 134 -14.28 -18.72 -15.99
N THR A 135 -15.19 -19.39 -16.68
CA THR A 135 -16.64 -19.30 -16.45
C THR A 135 -17.04 -19.93 -15.11
N ASN A 136 -16.57 -21.15 -14.83
CA ASN A 136 -16.91 -21.83 -13.56
C ASN A 136 -16.28 -21.16 -12.33
N GLY A 137 -15.08 -20.60 -12.45
CA GLY A 137 -14.37 -19.93 -11.37
C GLY A 137 -14.98 -18.59 -11.01
N HIS A 138 -15.36 -17.77 -12.00
CA HIS A 138 -16.07 -16.51 -11.75
C HIS A 138 -17.40 -16.74 -11.07
N ASN A 139 -18.19 -17.72 -11.52
CA ASN A 139 -19.47 -18.02 -10.90
C ASN A 139 -19.31 -18.44 -9.44
N VAL A 140 -18.23 -19.14 -9.07
CA VAL A 140 -17.95 -19.46 -7.65
C VAL A 140 -17.66 -18.19 -6.83
N TYR A 141 -16.84 -17.27 -7.33
CA TYR A 141 -16.54 -16.03 -6.60
C TYR A 141 -17.77 -15.11 -6.51
N LEU A 142 -18.53 -15.00 -7.60
CA LEU A 142 -19.77 -14.25 -7.65
C LEU A 142 -20.83 -14.85 -6.72
N ASN A 143 -20.99 -16.17 -6.71
CA ASN A 143 -21.89 -16.85 -5.77
C ASN A 143 -21.49 -16.57 -4.33
N LEU A 144 -20.20 -16.68 -3.99
CA LEU A 144 -19.71 -16.38 -2.64
C LEU A 144 -19.93 -14.92 -2.25
N TRP A 145 -19.74 -13.99 -3.18
CA TRP A 145 -20.03 -12.57 -2.97
C TRP A 145 -21.52 -12.36 -2.72
N VAL A 146 -22.35 -12.94 -3.58
CA VAL A 146 -23.79 -12.71 -3.56
C VAL A 146 -24.44 -13.35 -2.33
N GLU A 147 -24.11 -14.61 -2.03
CA GLU A 147 -24.56 -15.30 -0.82
C GLU A 147 -24.17 -14.53 0.44
N ARG A 148 -22.96 -13.97 0.48
CA ARG A 148 -22.47 -13.25 1.67
C ARG A 148 -23.04 -11.84 1.80
N CYS A 149 -23.20 -11.12 0.70
CA CYS A 149 -23.60 -9.71 0.70
C CYS A 149 -25.12 -9.52 0.66
N PHE A 150 -25.85 -10.43 0.01
CA PHE A 150 -27.30 -10.35 -0.15
C PHE A 150 -28.03 -11.40 0.69
N GLY A 151 -27.40 -12.53 0.99
CA GLY A 151 -27.99 -13.60 1.81
C GLY A 151 -28.86 -14.58 1.02
N GLU A 152 -28.88 -14.44 -0.30
CA GLU A 152 -29.62 -15.26 -1.25
C GLU A 152 -28.60 -15.85 -2.25
N PRO A 153 -28.84 -17.06 -2.77
CA PRO A 153 -28.02 -17.62 -3.84
C PRO A 153 -28.15 -16.79 -5.12
N LEU A 154 -27.11 -16.80 -5.96
CA LEU A 154 -27.07 -15.99 -7.19
C LEU A 154 -28.22 -16.33 -8.14
N GLU A 155 -28.62 -17.60 -8.17
CA GLU A 155 -29.71 -18.13 -9.00
C GLU A 155 -31.10 -17.62 -8.59
N GLU A 156 -31.26 -17.06 -7.38
CA GLU A 156 -32.50 -16.41 -6.95
C GLU A 156 -32.55 -14.92 -7.35
N LEU A 157 -31.39 -14.31 -7.58
CA LEU A 157 -31.25 -12.87 -7.84
C LEU A 157 -31.10 -12.53 -9.33
N ILE A 158 -30.63 -13.47 -10.14
CA ILE A 158 -30.39 -13.31 -11.57
C ILE A 158 -31.15 -14.40 -12.31
N ASP A 159 -31.74 -14.04 -13.46
CA ASP A 159 -32.45 -15.02 -14.27
C ASP A 159 -31.51 -16.13 -14.77
N ARG A 160 -32.06 -17.34 -14.87
CA ARG A 160 -31.28 -18.54 -15.21
C ARG A 160 -30.61 -18.42 -16.59
N ASP A 161 -31.23 -17.73 -17.55
CA ASP A 161 -30.68 -17.59 -18.89
C ASP A 161 -29.42 -16.72 -18.88
N THR A 162 -29.43 -15.59 -18.15
CA THR A 162 -28.25 -14.77 -17.91
C THR A 162 -27.15 -15.52 -17.16
N LEU A 163 -27.51 -16.44 -16.26
CA LEU A 163 -26.53 -17.20 -15.47
C LEU A 163 -25.90 -18.37 -16.25
N GLU A 164 -26.67 -19.04 -17.11
CA GLU A 164 -26.21 -20.18 -17.92
C GLU A 164 -25.54 -19.75 -19.23
N ASN A 165 -26.05 -18.69 -19.87
CA ASN A 165 -25.65 -18.27 -21.20
C ASN A 165 -25.02 -16.86 -21.24
N GLY A 166 -25.06 -16.12 -20.13
CA GLY A 166 -24.56 -14.75 -20.09
C GLY A 166 -23.05 -14.65 -19.98
N GLU A 167 -22.49 -13.64 -20.63
CA GLU A 167 -21.11 -13.21 -20.41
C GLU A 167 -20.94 -12.64 -19.00
N PHE A 168 -19.72 -12.73 -18.45
CA PHE A 168 -19.38 -12.15 -17.14
C PHE A 168 -19.74 -10.66 -17.02
N SER A 169 -19.63 -9.91 -18.12
CA SER A 169 -20.06 -8.51 -18.24
C SER A 169 -21.54 -8.31 -17.92
N MET A 170 -22.42 -9.24 -18.36
CA MET A 170 -23.86 -9.17 -18.08
C MET A 170 -24.18 -9.54 -16.63
N ILE A 171 -23.55 -10.61 -16.11
CA ILE A 171 -23.75 -11.03 -14.71
C ILE A 171 -23.24 -9.94 -13.74
N SER A 172 -22.06 -9.38 -14.00
CA SER A 172 -21.50 -8.30 -13.18
C SER A 172 -22.37 -7.04 -13.23
N TYR A 173 -22.95 -6.69 -14.38
CA TYR A 173 -23.89 -5.59 -14.51
C TYR A 173 -25.18 -5.83 -13.69
N ALA A 174 -25.75 -7.03 -13.77
CA ALA A 174 -26.93 -7.39 -12.98
C ALA A 174 -26.66 -7.28 -11.47
N ILE A 175 -25.50 -7.76 -10.99
CA ILE A 175 -25.09 -7.63 -9.58
C ILE A 175 -24.83 -6.17 -9.20
N TRP A 176 -24.34 -5.35 -10.12
CA TRP A 176 -24.08 -3.93 -9.88
C TRP A 176 -25.36 -3.13 -9.63
N GLU A 177 -26.47 -3.49 -10.27
CA GLU A 177 -27.79 -2.89 -10.01
C GLU A 177 -28.38 -3.28 -8.64
N LEU A 178 -27.90 -4.36 -8.03
CA LEU A 178 -28.37 -4.79 -6.72
C LEU A 178 -27.80 -3.90 -5.60
N ASN A 179 -28.70 -3.32 -4.81
CA ASN A 179 -28.31 -2.59 -3.60
C ASN A 179 -28.01 -3.56 -2.45
N ILE A 180 -26.78 -3.53 -1.95
CA ILE A 180 -26.38 -4.32 -0.78
C ILE A 180 -27.23 -3.89 0.42
N PRO A 181 -27.96 -4.81 1.09
CA PRO A 181 -28.75 -4.50 2.27
C PRO A 181 -27.91 -3.81 3.35
N GLU A 182 -28.45 -2.77 4.00
CA GLU A 182 -27.68 -1.94 4.95
C GLU A 182 -27.00 -2.76 6.07
N LYS A 183 -27.68 -3.81 6.55
CA LYS A 183 -27.17 -4.74 7.56
C LYS A 183 -25.94 -5.56 7.11
N ARG A 184 -25.68 -5.66 5.80
CA ARG A 184 -24.62 -6.47 5.17
C ARG A 184 -23.46 -5.66 4.60
N ILE A 185 -23.56 -4.33 4.54
CA ILE A 185 -22.50 -3.48 3.96
C ILE A 185 -21.17 -3.67 4.70
N GLY A 186 -21.20 -3.88 6.02
CA GLY A 186 -20.00 -4.20 6.80
C GLY A 186 -19.32 -5.51 6.37
N ASP A 187 -20.11 -6.57 6.17
CA ASP A 187 -19.61 -7.87 5.69
C ASP A 187 -18.99 -7.74 4.29
N ALA A 188 -19.68 -7.03 3.41
CA ALA A 188 -19.21 -6.71 2.06
C ALA A 188 -17.88 -5.95 2.10
N PHE A 189 -17.79 -4.88 2.90
CA PHE A 189 -16.57 -4.10 3.07
C PHE A 189 -15.38 -4.97 3.52
N HIS A 190 -15.58 -5.82 4.53
CA HIS A 190 -14.53 -6.71 5.02
C HIS A 190 -14.10 -7.75 3.99
N MET A 191 -15.05 -8.28 3.20
CA MET A 191 -14.76 -9.20 2.11
C MET A 191 -13.93 -8.52 1.02
N VAL A 192 -14.37 -7.37 0.51
CA VAL A 192 -13.62 -6.59 -0.51
C VAL A 192 -12.22 -6.23 -0.01
N THR A 193 -12.09 -5.79 1.24
CA THR A 193 -10.79 -5.46 1.85
C THR A 193 -9.87 -6.69 1.92
N THR A 194 -10.40 -7.84 2.33
CA THR A 194 -9.63 -9.10 2.47
C THR A 194 -9.17 -9.64 1.12
N GLU A 195 -10.02 -9.54 0.09
CA GLU A 195 -9.68 -9.98 -1.26
C GLU A 195 -8.73 -8.98 -1.95
N SER A 196 -8.97 -7.68 -1.77
CA SER A 196 -8.05 -6.60 -2.18
C SER A 196 -6.64 -6.79 -1.62
N ASP A 197 -6.53 -7.28 -0.39
CA ASP A 197 -5.23 -7.54 0.23
C ASP A 197 -4.39 -8.55 -0.55
N LYS A 198 -5.01 -9.41 -1.37
CA LYS A 198 -4.32 -10.42 -2.19
C LYS A 198 -3.88 -9.89 -3.56
N LEU A 199 -4.39 -8.74 -3.99
CA LEU A 199 -4.02 -8.13 -5.26
C LEU A 199 -2.56 -7.65 -5.24
N HIS A 200 -1.90 -7.70 -6.40
CA HIS A 200 -0.56 -7.13 -6.61
C HIS A 200 0.47 -7.47 -5.52
N GLN A 201 0.46 -8.69 -4.99
CA GLN A 201 1.33 -9.14 -3.89
C GLN A 201 2.84 -8.93 -4.14
N GLY A 202 3.29 -9.00 -5.40
CA GLY A 202 4.66 -8.64 -5.76
C GLY A 202 5.00 -7.17 -5.43
N TRP A 203 4.07 -6.26 -5.71
CA TRP A 203 4.22 -4.84 -5.39
C TRP A 203 4.10 -4.54 -3.90
N ALA A 204 3.28 -5.29 -3.17
CA ALA A 204 3.21 -5.20 -1.71
C ALA A 204 4.59 -5.54 -1.10
N LYS A 205 5.21 -6.65 -1.54
CA LYS A 205 6.55 -7.05 -1.08
C LYS A 205 7.62 -6.02 -1.46
N PHE A 206 7.59 -5.50 -2.68
CA PHE A 206 8.49 -4.44 -3.11
C PHE A 206 8.38 -3.18 -2.23
N THR A 207 7.15 -2.75 -1.97
CA THR A 207 6.84 -1.63 -1.06
C THR A 207 7.39 -1.87 0.33
N PHE A 208 7.16 -3.08 0.87
CA PHE A 208 7.69 -3.49 2.18
C PHE A 208 9.22 -3.39 2.25
N ILE A 209 9.92 -3.92 1.24
CA ILE A 209 11.38 -3.88 1.16
C ILE A 209 11.87 -2.43 1.11
N CYS A 210 11.23 -1.58 0.30
CA CYS A 210 11.59 -0.17 0.22
C CYS A 210 11.46 0.54 1.58
N PHE A 211 10.34 0.35 2.28
CA PHE A 211 10.17 0.91 3.62
C PHE A 211 11.18 0.33 4.63
N GLY A 212 11.48 -0.96 4.55
CA GLY A 212 12.49 -1.60 5.39
C GLY A 212 13.90 -1.02 5.18
N LEU A 213 14.31 -0.82 3.92
CA LEU A 213 15.60 -0.19 3.58
C LEU A 213 15.67 1.26 4.05
N GLY A 214 14.57 2.02 3.91
CA GLY A 214 14.47 3.38 4.44
C GLY A 214 14.66 3.42 5.96
N LEU A 215 13.97 2.54 6.70
CA LEU A 215 14.08 2.43 8.16
C LEU A 215 15.48 2.01 8.59
N LEU A 216 16.09 1.04 7.91
CA LEU A 216 17.45 0.59 8.19
C LEU A 216 18.47 1.73 8.03
N ALA A 217 18.33 2.53 6.97
CA ALA A 217 19.22 3.68 6.73
C ALA A 217 19.08 4.75 7.83
N ILE A 218 17.86 5.03 8.29
CA ILE A 218 17.63 5.94 9.43
C ILE A 218 18.22 5.37 10.72
N LEU A 219 18.05 4.08 10.98
CA LEU A 219 18.62 3.43 12.17
C LEU A 219 20.15 3.51 12.18
N LEU A 220 20.79 3.26 11.04
CA LEU A 220 22.25 3.41 10.89
C LEU A 220 22.71 4.85 11.14
N LEU A 221 21.94 5.83 10.67
CA LEU A 221 22.21 7.25 10.91
C LEU A 221 22.14 7.57 12.42
N ILE A 222 21.10 7.09 13.11
CA ILE A 222 20.95 7.28 14.56
C ILE A 222 22.12 6.66 15.32
N ILE A 223 22.49 5.41 15.01
CA ILE A 223 23.60 4.71 15.66
C ILE A 223 24.92 5.48 15.46
N ARG A 224 25.20 5.95 14.25
CA ARG A 224 26.42 6.74 13.97
C ARG A 224 26.43 8.06 14.73
N ASN A 225 25.30 8.75 14.79
CA ASN A 225 25.20 10.00 15.54
C ASN A 225 25.44 9.78 17.04
N LEU A 226 24.85 8.74 17.63
CA LEU A 226 25.07 8.39 19.03
C LEU A 226 26.54 8.03 19.30
N TRP A 227 27.15 7.23 18.42
CA TRP A 227 28.55 6.87 18.52
C TRP A 227 29.46 8.11 18.51
N TYR A 228 29.23 9.04 17.59
CA TYR A 228 30.00 10.27 17.49
C TYR A 228 29.90 11.13 18.77
N VAL A 229 28.70 11.26 19.32
CA VAL A 229 28.49 11.99 20.58
C VAL A 229 29.25 11.33 21.73
N LEU A 230 29.20 10.01 21.84
CA LEU A 230 29.93 9.27 22.89
C LEU A 230 31.46 9.42 22.77
N GLN A 231 31.99 9.52 21.55
CA GLN A 231 33.42 9.79 21.32
C GLN A 231 33.83 11.22 21.63
N THR A 232 32.90 12.18 21.56
CA THR A 232 33.19 13.59 21.82
C THR A 232 33.15 13.92 23.31
N ILE A 233 32.45 13.11 24.12
CA ILE A 233 32.31 13.30 25.57
C ILE A 233 33.50 12.69 26.35
N ASN A 234 34.15 11.66 25.81
CA ASN A 234 35.31 10.99 26.41
C ASN A 234 36.62 11.60 25.93
#